data_AF-A0A6B3M5Q7-F1
#
_entry.id   AF-A0A6B3M5Q7-F1
#
_cell.length_a   1.000
_cell.length_b   1.000
_cell.length_c   1.000
_cell.angle_alpha   90.00
_cell.angle_beta   90.00
_cell.angle_gamma   90.00
#
_symmetry.space_group_name_H-M   'P 1'
#
loop_
_entity.id
_entity.type
_entity.pdbx_description
1 polymer ?
#
loop_
_entity_poly.entity_id
_entity_poly.type
_entity_poly.pdbx_seq_one_letter_code
_entity_poly.pdbx_strand_id
1 'polypeptide(L)'
;MCICINCHYVDRCTTYHAVETQHQQAHLTENPDFEATEPTINVNIRTKEDYVEMEWDVVGCQSFKEETGKWAKLRPGELVPT
;
A
#
# COMPACT_ATOMS: atom_id res chain seq x y z
N MET A 1 8.23 0.81 4.72
CA MET A 1 7.06 0.30 3.99
C MET A 1 6.13 1.47 3.67
N CYS A 2 6.49 2.22 2.64
CA CYS A 2 5.72 3.34 2.14
C CYS A 2 4.72 2.85 1.08
N ILE A 3 3.64 2.23 1.57
CA ILE A 3 2.35 2.40 0.92
C ILE A 3 2.12 3.92 0.85
N CYS A 4 1.72 4.48 -0.30
CA CYS A 4 1.27 5.88 -0.37
C CYS A 4 -0.06 6.03 0.41
N ILE A 5 0.01 5.97 1.75
CA ILE A 5 -1.10 5.93 2.70
C ILE A 5 -1.96 7.21 2.72
N ASN A 6 -1.46 8.26 2.08
CA ASN A 6 -2.18 9.51 1.85
C ASN A 6 -2.97 9.52 0.54
N CYS A 7 -3.24 8.37 -0.07
CA CYS A 7 -4.12 8.30 -1.22
C CYS A 7 -5.59 8.14 -0.78
N HIS A 8 -6.48 8.93 -1.36
CA HIS A 8 -7.93 8.82 -1.17
C HIS A 8 -8.48 7.42 -1.42
N TYR A 9 -7.86 6.69 -2.37
CA TYR A 9 -8.27 5.35 -2.79
C TYR A 9 -7.56 4.22 -2.04
N VAL A 10 -6.80 4.50 -0.97
CA VAL A 10 -5.98 3.51 -0.26
C VAL A 10 -6.78 2.29 0.24
N ASP A 11 -8.06 2.49 0.58
CA ASP A 11 -8.99 1.45 1.05
C ASP A 11 -9.89 0.85 -0.02
N ARG A 12 -9.67 1.18 -1.30
CA ARG A 12 -10.55 0.76 -2.41
C ARG A 12 -9.81 0.29 -3.65
N CYS A 13 -8.51 0.56 -3.74
CA CYS A 13 -7.70 0.29 -4.91
C CYS A 13 -7.19 -1.14 -4.93
N THR A 14 -7.32 -1.81 -6.08
CA THR A 14 -6.78 -3.16 -6.33
C THR A 14 -5.25 -3.21 -6.17
N THR A 15 -4.54 -2.15 -6.56
CA THR A 15 -3.08 -2.05 -6.39
C THR A 15 -2.67 -2.04 -4.92
N TYR A 16 -3.36 -1.24 -4.09
CA TYR A 16 -3.06 -1.20 -2.66
C TYR A 16 -3.39 -2.52 -1.99
N HIS A 17 -4.54 -3.12 -2.35
CA HIS A 17 -4.90 -4.46 -1.89
C HIS A 17 -3.83 -5.51 -2.23
N ALA A 18 -3.30 -5.51 -3.45
CA ALA A 18 -2.23 -6.44 -3.83
C ALA A 18 -0.93 -6.23 -3.01
N VAL A 19 -0.57 -4.97 -2.73
CA VAL A 19 0.60 -4.62 -1.90
C VAL A 19 0.41 -5.08 -0.45
N GLU A 20 -0.78 -4.90 0.13
CA GLU A 20 -1.13 -5.42 1.46
C GLU A 20 -0.91 -6.95 1.54
N THR A 21 -1.30 -7.70 0.50
CA THR A 21 -1.04 -9.14 0.41
C THR A 21 0.46 -9.45 0.45
N GLN A 22 1.28 -8.71 -0.32
CA GLN A 22 2.74 -8.93 -0.33
C GLN A 22 3.39 -8.62 1.02
N HIS A 23 2.81 -7.68 1.78
CA HIS A 23 3.25 -7.34 3.14
C HIS A 23 2.69 -8.25 4.22
N GLN A 24 1.82 -9.20 3.85
CA GLN A 24 1.09 -10.05 4.79
C GLN A 24 0.33 -9.24 5.85
N GLN A 25 -0.16 -8.06 5.46
CA GLN A 25 -0.95 -7.18 6.31
C GLN A 25 -2.44 -7.47 6.12
N ALA A 26 -3.23 -7.14 7.14
CA ALA A 26 -4.67 -7.21 7.02
C ALA A 26 -5.17 -6.19 5.99
N HIS A 27 -6.06 -6.62 5.11
CA HIS A 27 -6.63 -5.77 4.08
C HIS A 27 -7.45 -4.63 4.68
N LEU A 28 -7.38 -3.43 4.09
CA LEU A 28 -8.28 -2.32 4.45
C LEU A 28 -9.70 -2.57 3.95
N THR A 29 -9.84 -3.29 2.83
CA THR A 29 -11.10 -3.78 2.27
C THR A 29 -10.88 -5.17 1.69
N GLU A 30 -11.83 -6.08 1.84
CA GLU A 30 -11.77 -7.40 1.18
C GLU A 30 -12.18 -7.35 -0.30
N ASN A 31 -12.86 -6.27 -0.71
CA ASN A 31 -13.42 -6.13 -2.05
C ASN A 31 -13.10 -4.74 -2.61
N PRO A 32 -11.85 -4.50 -3.08
CA PRO A 32 -11.49 -3.26 -3.75
C PRO A 32 -12.32 -3.11 -5.03
N ASP A 33 -12.81 -1.90 -5.29
CA ASP A 33 -13.69 -1.58 -6.43
C ASP A 33 -13.12 -0.48 -7.32
N PHE A 34 -11.84 -0.14 -7.13
CA PHE A 34 -11.13 0.89 -7.88
C PHE A 34 -9.87 0.33 -8.54
N GLU A 35 -9.73 0.51 -9.85
CA GLU A 35 -8.52 0.19 -10.60
C GLU A 35 -7.65 1.45 -10.76
N ALA A 36 -6.38 1.36 -10.37
CA ALA A 36 -5.43 2.45 -10.52
C ALA A 36 -5.02 2.66 -11.99
N THR A 37 -4.91 3.93 -12.40
CA THR A 37 -4.35 4.29 -13.71
C THR A 37 -2.84 4.41 -13.60
N GLU A 38 -2.13 3.56 -14.35
CA GLU A 38 -0.66 3.55 -14.45
C GLU A 38 0.06 3.58 -13.07
N PRO A 39 -0.23 2.62 -12.16
CA PRO A 39 0.50 2.52 -10.90
C PRO A 39 1.96 2.12 -11.17
N THR A 40 2.88 2.77 -10.47
CA THR A 40 4.30 2.42 -10.40
C THR A 40 4.60 1.85 -9.03
N ILE A 41 5.11 0.62 -8.99
CA ILE A 41 5.48 -0.08 -7.76
C ILE A 41 6.99 -0.26 -7.76
N ASN A 42 7.64 0.15 -6.67
CA ASN A 42 9.03 -0.21 -6.40
C ASN A 42 9.07 -1.48 -5.55
N VAL A 43 9.96 -2.40 -5.91
CA VAL A 43 10.24 -3.60 -5.12
C VAL A 43 11.71 -3.59 -4.73
N ASN A 44 11.98 -3.48 -3.43
CA ASN A 44 13.33 -3.60 -2.90
C ASN A 44 13.55 -5.04 -2.42
N ILE A 45 14.53 -5.73 -3.00
CA ILE A 45 14.85 -7.12 -2.65
C ILE A 45 16.20 -7.13 -1.93
N ARG A 46 16.22 -7.68 -0.71
CA ARG A 46 17.44 -7.83 0.08
C ARG A 46 17.62 -9.29 0.45
N THR A 47 18.67 -9.90 -0.07
CA THR A 47 19.04 -11.27 0.29
C THR A 47 19.79 -11.25 1.62
N LYS A 48 19.35 -12.08 2.56
CA LYS A 48 20.03 -12.43 3.81
C LYS A 48 20.46 -13.89 3.75
N GLU A 49 21.25 -14.35 4.71
CA GLU A 49 21.74 -15.75 4.72
C GLU A 49 20.60 -16.77 4.71
N ASP A 50 19.57 -16.56 5.53
CA ASP A 50 18.48 -17.54 5.72
C ASP A 50 17.17 -17.17 5.02
N TYR A 51 17.04 -15.95 4.49
CA TYR A 51 15.79 -15.47 3.89
C TYR A 51 15.99 -14.34 2.88
N VAL A 52 14.96 -14.09 2.08
CA VAL A 52 14.89 -12.93 1.19
C VAL A 52 13.83 -11.98 1.74
N GLU A 53 14.25 -10.75 2.03
CA GLU A 53 13.36 -9.66 2.42
C GLU A 53 12.89 -8.93 1.15
N MET A 54 11.59 -8.67 1.05
CA MET A 54 11.01 -7.90 -0.05
C MET A 54 10.15 -6.78 0.52
N GLU A 55 10.43 -5.56 0.10
CA GLU A 55 9.64 -4.37 0.42
C GLU A 55 8.96 -3.87 -0.86
N TRP A 56 7.65 -3.63 -0.77
CA TRP A 56 6.82 -3.21 -1.91
C TRP A 56 6.20 -1.85 -1.62
N ASP A 57 6.41 -0.89 -2.50
CA ASP A 57 5.93 0.48 -2.31
C ASP A 57 5.23 0.98 -3.57
N VAL A 58 4.03 1.56 -3.44
CA VAL A 58 3.39 2.29 -4.53
C VAL A 58 3.98 3.69 -4.57
N VAL A 59 4.85 3.96 -5.55
CA VAL A 59 5.64 5.21 -5.63
C VAL A 59 5.12 6.21 -6.66
N GLY A 60 4.16 5.81 -7.49
CA GLY A 60 3.53 6.67 -8.48
C GLY A 60 2.21 6.10 -8.96
N CYS A 61 1.26 6.96 -9.35
CA CYS A 61 -0.03 6.57 -9.91
C CYS A 61 -0.72 7.80 -10.51
N GLN A 62 -1.24 7.70 -11.74
CA GLN A 62 -2.01 8.81 -12.33
C GLN A 62 -3.36 9.03 -11.63
N SER A 63 -3.88 8.01 -10.96
CA SER A 63 -5.08 8.12 -10.12
C SER A 63 -4.80 8.65 -8.72
N PHE A 64 -3.55 9.02 -8.40
CA PHE A 64 -3.23 9.51 -7.06
C PHE A 64 -4.04 10.77 -6.75
N LYS A 65 -4.74 10.72 -5.61
CA LYS A 65 -5.48 11.85 -5.07
C LYS A 65 -5.14 11.95 -3.61
N GLU A 66 -4.51 13.06 -3.22
CA GLU A 66 -4.09 13.25 -1.84
C GLU A 66 -5.29 13.35 -0.89
N GLU A 67 -5.24 12.57 0.18
CA GLU A 67 -6.07 12.69 1.36
C GLU A 67 -5.21 12.36 2.60
N THR A 68 -4.62 13.40 3.18
CA THR A 68 -3.75 13.25 4.36
C THR A 68 -4.51 12.59 5.52
N GLY A 69 -3.88 11.56 6.10
CA GLY A 69 -4.43 10.85 7.27
C GLY A 69 -5.60 9.91 6.96
N LYS A 70 -5.93 9.67 5.68
CA LYS A 70 -6.94 8.69 5.27
C LYS A 70 -6.69 7.32 5.90
N TRP A 71 -5.46 6.81 5.79
CA TRP A 71 -5.09 5.54 6.41
C TRP A 71 -5.26 5.53 7.93
N ALA A 72 -4.78 6.58 8.62
CA ALA A 72 -4.90 6.66 10.08
C ALA A 72 -6.37 6.71 10.57
N LYS A 73 -7.28 7.29 9.77
CA LYS A 73 -8.73 7.24 10.06
C LYS A 73 -9.30 5.83 9.89
N LEU A 74 -8.76 5.04 8.98
CA LEU A 74 -9.18 3.65 8.73
C LEU A 74 -8.61 2.67 9.77
N ARG A 75 -7.46 3.00 10.36
CA ARG A 75 -6.75 2.18 11.36
C ARG A 75 -6.50 2.98 12.64
N PRO A 76 -7.55 3.35 13.39
CA PRO A 76 -7.40 4.19 14.57
C PRO A 76 -6.57 3.50 15.65
N GLY A 77 -5.50 4.15 16.08
CA GLY A 77 -4.60 3.64 17.14
C GLY A 77 -3.47 2.74 16.65
N GLU A 78 -3.42 2.41 15.36
CA GLU A 78 -2.29 1.70 14.77
C GLU A 78 -1.17 2.67 14.36
N LEU A 79 0.07 2.18 14.35
CA LEU A 79 1.21 2.95 13.84
C LEU A 79 1.06 3.14 12.34
N VAL A 80 1.23 4.38 11.89
CA VAL A 80 1.21 4.70 10.46
C VAL A 80 2.46 4.11 9.80
N PRO A 81 2.32 3.34 8.70
CA PRO A 81 3.46 2.82 7.96
C PRO A 81 4.37 3.96 7.48
N THR A 82 5.68 3.81 7.70
CA THR A 82 6.74 4.71 7.25
C THR A 82 7.64 4.02 6.25
#